data_AF-A0A0C3BP43-F1
#
_entry.id   AF-A0A0C3BP43-F1
#
_cell.length_a   1.000
_cell.length_b   1.000
_cell.length_c   1.000
_cell.angle_alpha   90.00
_cell.angle_beta   90.00
_cell.angle_gamma   90.00
#
_symmetry.space_group_name_H-M   'P 1'
#
loop_
_entity.id
_entity.type
_entity.pdbx_description
1 polymer ?
#
loop_
_entity_poly.entity_id
_entity_poly.type
_entity_poly.pdbx_seq_one_letter_code
_entity_poly.pdbx_strand_id
1 'polypeptide(L)'
;RNIMRDNILINPSGIPGHAMGIDLNIEHLIGYLKALFAAKGIYSNWDRLGNIAAGVHYLQMIKKQVTASVKAGYQSSTHTAVDTSVLVWRIANKARDLELQKKVDNREGNKWMKPVIDVKVFGYKKLESSSLGTFNKKIAAMKE
;
A
#
# COMPACT_ATOMS: atom_id res chain seq x y z
N ARG A 1 16.26 17.93 -28.74
CA ARG A 1 16.89 17.64 -27.43
C ARG A 1 16.10 18.41 -26.38
N ASN A 2 15.42 17.73 -25.45
CA ASN A 2 14.50 18.39 -24.51
C ASN A 2 15.20 18.53 -23.16
N ILE A 3 15.87 19.66 -22.97
CA ILE A 3 16.66 19.99 -21.78
C ILE A 3 15.86 19.83 -20.48
N MET A 4 14.56 20.15 -20.51
CA MET A 4 13.70 20.00 -19.34
C MET A 4 13.47 18.52 -19.00
N ARG A 5 13.19 17.68 -20.00
CA ARG A 5 13.01 16.23 -19.80
C ARG A 5 14.31 15.53 -19.38
N ASP A 6 15.42 15.96 -19.94
CA ASP A 6 16.76 15.41 -19.65
C ASP A 6 17.24 15.77 -18.23
N ASN A 7 16.71 16.84 -17.63
CA ASN A 7 17.03 17.27 -16.27
C ASN A 7 16.02 16.81 -15.20
N ILE A 8 14.86 16.27 -15.56
CA ILE A 8 13.84 15.89 -14.55
C ILE A 8 14.27 14.66 -13.75
N LEU A 9 15.06 13.76 -14.33
CA LEU A 9 15.47 12.50 -13.73
C LEU A 9 16.96 12.50 -13.40
N ILE A 10 17.28 12.15 -12.16
CA ILE A 10 18.65 11.97 -11.66
C ILE A 10 18.80 10.58 -11.06
N ASN A 11 20.03 10.06 -11.03
CA ASN A 11 20.36 8.81 -10.35
C ASN A 11 21.25 9.08 -9.13
N PRO A 12 20.68 9.47 -7.97
CA PRO A 12 21.47 9.74 -6.77
C PRO A 12 22.08 8.47 -6.16
N SER A 13 21.59 7.29 -6.54
CA SER A 13 22.08 6.00 -6.04
C SER A 13 23.30 5.47 -6.81
N GLY A 14 23.50 5.92 -8.05
CA GLY A 14 24.49 5.37 -8.98
C GLY A 14 24.15 3.97 -9.54
N ILE A 15 23.02 3.38 -9.15
CA ILE A 15 22.62 2.02 -9.57
C ILE A 15 21.94 2.09 -10.96
N PRO A 16 22.39 1.31 -11.97
CA PRO A 16 21.74 1.28 -13.28
C PRO A 16 20.25 0.93 -13.18
N GLY A 17 19.40 1.67 -13.89
CA GLY A 17 17.94 1.48 -13.86
C GLY A 17 17.22 2.08 -12.65
N HIS A 18 17.94 2.68 -11.69
CA HIS A 18 17.34 3.49 -10.63
C HIS A 18 17.46 4.97 -10.97
N ALA A 19 16.33 5.59 -11.31
CA ALA A 19 16.23 7.03 -11.50
C ALA A 19 15.14 7.60 -10.60
N MET A 20 15.31 8.86 -10.20
CA MET A 20 14.42 9.58 -9.31
C MET A 20 14.20 10.98 -9.88
N GLY A 21 12.98 11.51 -9.71
CA GLY A 21 12.71 12.91 -10.03
C GLY A 21 13.55 13.86 -9.17
N ILE A 22 14.06 14.95 -9.74
CA ILE A 22 14.79 15.98 -8.97
C ILE A 22 13.97 16.48 -7.78
N ASP A 23 12.67 16.69 -7.98
CA ASP A 23 11.74 17.13 -6.93
C ASP A 23 11.73 16.15 -5.74
N LEU A 24 11.63 14.85 -6.01
CA LEU A 24 11.66 13.82 -4.98
C LEU A 24 13.03 13.75 -4.26
N ASN A 25 14.13 14.04 -4.98
CA ASN A 25 15.44 14.14 -4.36
C ASN A 25 15.56 15.37 -3.44
N ILE A 26 14.97 16.51 -3.83
CA ILE A 26 14.90 17.71 -2.99
C ILE A 26 14.07 17.42 -1.72
N GLU A 27 12.95 16.72 -1.86
CA GLU A 27 12.12 16.31 -0.72
C GLU A 27 12.92 15.44 0.27
N HIS A 28 13.70 14.47 -0.21
CA HIS A 28 14.58 13.67 0.65
C HIS A 28 15.64 14.51 1.37
N LEU A 29 16.29 15.45 0.66
CA LEU A 29 17.26 16.37 1.27
C LEU A 29 16.63 17.22 2.37
N ILE A 30 15.46 17.79 2.12
CA ILE A 30 14.69 18.56 3.11
C ILE A 30 14.34 17.67 4.31
N GLY A 31 13.90 16.44 4.07
CA GLY A 31 13.62 15.46 5.11
C GLY A 31 14.82 15.20 6.02
N TYR A 32 16.02 15.04 5.44
CA TYR A 32 17.24 14.87 6.22
C TYR A 32 17.62 16.11 7.03
N LEU A 33 17.46 17.31 6.45
CA LEU A 33 17.71 18.56 7.17
C LEU A 33 16.79 18.72 8.37
N LYS A 34 15.48 18.42 8.20
CA LYS A 34 14.51 18.45 9.28
C LYS A 34 14.86 17.46 10.39
N ALA A 35 15.27 16.24 10.03
CA ALA A 35 15.67 15.22 11.01
C ALA A 35 16.92 15.63 11.81
N LEU A 36 17.95 16.16 11.13
CA LEU A 36 19.19 16.63 11.76
C LEU A 36 18.97 17.87 12.63
N PHE A 37 18.08 18.77 12.20
CA PHE A 37 17.66 19.92 12.98
C PHE A 37 16.92 19.47 14.25
N ALA A 38 15.87 18.64 14.10
CA ALA A 38 15.05 18.15 15.21
C ALA A 38 15.85 17.34 16.24
N ALA A 39 16.87 16.59 15.81
CA ALA A 39 17.70 15.77 16.68
C ALA A 39 18.41 16.56 17.80
N LYS A 40 18.53 17.89 17.68
CA LYS A 40 19.11 18.72 18.76
C LYS A 40 18.09 19.16 19.81
N GLY A 41 16.79 19.14 19.51
CA GLY A 41 15.74 19.57 20.44
C GLY A 41 15.81 21.08 20.73
N ILE A 42 15.92 21.45 22.01
CA ILE A 42 15.79 22.85 22.50
C ILE A 42 16.89 23.77 21.95
N TYR A 43 18.06 23.24 21.57
CA TYR A 43 19.16 24.04 21.01
C TYR A 43 19.14 24.14 19.48
N SER A 44 18.00 23.93 18.86
CA SER A 44 17.85 24.05 17.40
C SER A 44 17.67 25.52 17.02
N ASN A 45 18.55 26.08 16.19
CA ASN A 45 18.48 27.46 15.72
C ASN A 45 18.75 27.56 14.21
N TRP A 46 18.27 28.63 13.58
CA TRP A 46 18.32 28.81 12.13
C TRP A 46 19.75 28.92 11.58
N ASP A 47 20.67 29.56 12.29
CA ASP A 47 22.08 29.65 11.88
C ASP A 47 22.73 28.26 11.77
N ARG A 48 22.40 27.39 12.72
CA ARG A 48 22.87 26.01 12.73
C ARG A 48 22.19 25.15 11.68
N LEU A 49 20.93 25.43 11.33
CA LEU A 49 20.31 24.81 10.16
C LEU A 49 21.10 25.16 8.88
N GLY A 50 21.54 26.42 8.75
CA GLY A 50 22.43 26.85 7.66
C GLY A 50 23.73 26.04 7.61
N ASN A 51 24.39 25.87 8.76
CA ASN A 51 25.60 25.05 8.85
C ASN A 51 25.36 23.57 8.51
N ILE A 52 24.24 22.99 8.97
CA ILE A 52 23.84 21.62 8.64
C ILE A 52 23.55 21.49 7.14
N ALA A 53 22.88 22.47 6.54
CA ALA A 53 22.56 22.49 5.12
C ALA A 53 23.82 22.50 4.25
N ALA A 54 24.81 23.32 4.61
CA ALA A 54 26.10 23.36 3.92
C ALA A 54 26.85 22.01 4.01
N GLY A 55 26.73 21.31 5.15
CA GLY A 55 27.42 20.04 5.40
C GLY A 55 26.61 18.77 5.10
N VAL A 56 25.39 18.87 4.57
CA VAL A 56 24.44 17.75 4.54
C VAL A 56 24.96 16.55 3.76
N HIS A 57 25.70 16.77 2.67
CA HIS A 57 26.32 15.72 1.86
C HIS A 57 27.32 14.90 2.68
N TYR A 58 28.22 15.56 3.42
CA TYR A 58 29.20 14.90 4.27
C TYR A 58 28.54 14.19 5.45
N LEU A 59 27.55 14.82 6.08
CA LEU A 59 26.80 14.21 7.19
C LEU A 59 26.07 12.94 6.75
N GLN A 60 25.51 12.92 5.54
CA GLN A 60 24.91 11.71 4.98
C GLN A 60 25.95 10.63 4.66
N MET A 61 27.13 10.99 4.14
CA MET A 61 28.21 10.03 3.92
C MET A 61 28.65 9.39 5.23
N ILE A 62 28.87 10.19 6.27
CA ILE A 62 29.23 9.71 7.61
C ILE A 62 28.11 8.81 8.15
N LYS A 63 26.84 9.22 8.03
CA LYS A 63 25.69 8.39 8.42
C LYS A 63 25.74 7.03 7.73
N LYS A 64 25.92 6.99 6.41
CA LYS A 64 26.03 5.74 5.63
C LYS A 64 27.20 4.88 6.11
N GLN A 65 28.37 5.49 6.34
CA GLN A 65 29.56 4.79 6.81
C GLN A 65 29.37 4.20 8.21
N VAL A 66 28.80 4.97 9.14
CA VAL A 66 28.48 4.49 10.50
C VAL A 66 27.43 3.38 10.44
N THR A 67 26.36 3.57 9.67
CA THR A 67 25.33 2.53 9.47
C THR A 67 25.91 1.24 8.92
N ALA A 68 26.84 1.32 7.97
CA ALA A 68 27.56 0.16 7.44
C ALA A 68 28.49 -0.47 8.49
N SER A 69 29.25 0.33 9.24
CA SER A 69 30.21 -0.17 10.24
C SER A 69 29.51 -0.87 11.40
N VAL A 70 28.36 -0.37 11.85
CA VAL A 70 27.56 -1.00 12.91
C VAL A 70 26.62 -2.09 12.39
N LYS A 71 26.67 -2.41 11.08
CA LYS A 71 25.74 -3.33 10.40
C LYS A 71 24.26 -3.01 10.70
N ALA A 72 23.96 -1.76 11.02
CA ALA A 72 22.61 -1.27 11.27
C ALA A 72 21.93 -0.81 9.97
N GLY A 73 22.46 -1.22 8.82
CA GLY A 73 21.84 -1.06 7.51
C GLY A 73 20.50 -1.76 7.51
N TYR A 74 19.45 -1.04 7.90
CA TYR A 74 18.09 -1.47 7.69
C TYR A 74 17.84 -1.46 6.19
N GLN A 75 17.91 -2.62 5.54
CA GLN A 75 16.85 -3.12 4.68
C GLN A 75 17.21 -4.48 4.10
N SER A 76 16.47 -5.50 4.58
CA SER A 76 15.99 -6.55 3.70
C SER A 76 15.33 -5.89 2.49
N SER A 77 15.92 -6.02 1.30
CA SER A 77 15.29 -5.64 0.01
C SER A 77 14.10 -6.56 -0.32
N THR A 78 14.02 -7.69 0.37
CA THR A 78 12.86 -8.57 0.37
C THR A 78 11.81 -8.00 1.31
N HIS A 79 10.76 -7.42 0.75
CA HIS A 79 9.46 -7.40 1.42
C HIS A 79 9.06 -8.86 1.68
N THR A 80 9.38 -9.41 2.84
CA THR A 80 8.71 -10.63 3.28
C THR A 80 7.25 -10.26 3.49
N ALA A 81 6.36 -10.81 2.66
CA ALA A 81 4.93 -10.68 2.87
C ALA A 81 4.64 -11.13 4.30
N VAL A 82 4.25 -10.19 5.15
CA VAL A 82 3.94 -10.47 6.55
C VAL A 82 2.77 -11.45 6.53
N ASP A 83 2.89 -12.57 7.27
CA ASP A 83 1.79 -13.51 7.37
C ASP A 83 0.59 -12.85 8.06
N THR A 84 -0.42 -12.50 7.27
CA THR A 84 -1.67 -11.89 7.74
C THR A 84 -2.73 -12.93 8.11
N SER A 85 -2.42 -14.23 8.06
CA SER A 85 -3.37 -15.32 8.34
C SER A 85 -4.08 -15.15 9.69
N VAL A 86 -3.32 -14.75 10.73
CA VAL A 86 -3.84 -14.53 12.08
C VAL A 86 -4.88 -13.41 12.11
N LEU A 87 -4.65 -12.31 11.37
CA LEU A 87 -5.60 -11.19 11.30
C LEU A 87 -6.88 -11.59 10.58
N VAL A 88 -6.75 -12.33 9.48
CA VAL A 88 -7.89 -12.87 8.73
C VAL A 88 -8.74 -13.80 9.62
N TRP A 89 -8.11 -14.72 10.35
CA TRP A 89 -8.81 -15.62 11.26
C TRP A 89 -9.44 -14.90 12.46
N ARG A 90 -8.80 -13.85 12.99
CA ARG A 90 -9.38 -13.03 14.05
C ARG A 90 -10.67 -12.34 13.60
N ILE A 91 -10.67 -11.77 12.39
CA ILE A 91 -11.87 -11.16 11.78
C ILE A 91 -12.93 -12.23 11.54
N ALA A 92 -12.55 -13.38 10.97
CA ALA A 92 -13.47 -14.47 10.67
C ALA A 92 -14.11 -15.06 11.94
N ASN A 93 -13.35 -15.22 13.02
CA ASN A 93 -13.85 -15.67 14.32
C ASN A 93 -14.82 -14.63 14.90
N LYS A 94 -14.46 -13.34 14.88
CA LYS A 94 -15.34 -12.30 15.40
C LYS A 94 -16.64 -12.17 14.60
N ALA A 95 -16.57 -12.31 13.28
CA ALA A 95 -17.76 -12.36 12.43
C ALA A 95 -18.64 -13.58 12.78
N ARG A 96 -18.02 -14.73 13.07
CA ARG A 96 -18.72 -15.94 13.52
C ARG A 96 -19.40 -15.75 14.88
N ASP A 97 -18.70 -15.19 15.86
CA ASP A 97 -19.22 -14.92 17.21
C ASP A 97 -20.43 -13.97 17.16
N LEU A 98 -20.36 -12.96 16.29
CA LEU A 98 -21.44 -12.00 16.08
C LEU A 98 -22.53 -12.54 15.15
N GLU A 99 -22.39 -13.76 14.64
CA GLU A 99 -23.26 -14.40 13.67
C GLU A 99 -23.60 -13.52 12.45
N LEU A 100 -22.63 -12.74 11.96
CA LEU A 100 -22.86 -11.81 10.84
C LEU A 100 -23.21 -12.55 9.54
N GLN A 101 -22.80 -13.81 9.42
CA GLN A 101 -23.12 -14.70 8.30
C GLN A 101 -24.56 -15.25 8.32
N LYS A 102 -25.33 -15.06 9.40
CA LYS A 102 -26.73 -15.49 9.50
C LYS A 102 -27.67 -14.28 9.49
N LYS A 103 -28.81 -14.43 8.81
CA LYS A 103 -29.91 -13.47 8.92
C LYS A 103 -30.58 -13.66 10.28
N VAL A 104 -30.42 -12.69 11.18
CA VAL A 104 -31.07 -12.64 12.49
C VAL A 104 -32.05 -11.47 12.47
N ASP A 105 -33.35 -11.75 12.51
CA ASP A 105 -34.39 -10.73 12.29
C ASP A 105 -34.39 -9.64 13.36
N ASN A 106 -34.00 -9.96 14.60
CA ASN A 106 -34.02 -9.03 15.75
C ASN A 106 -32.65 -8.44 16.13
N ARG A 107 -31.67 -8.36 15.21
CA ARG A 107 -30.36 -7.76 15.52
C ARG A 107 -30.46 -6.24 15.71
N GLU A 108 -29.83 -5.72 16.75
CA GLU A 108 -29.73 -4.27 16.98
C GLU A 108 -29.00 -3.59 15.80
N GLY A 109 -29.62 -2.58 15.20
CA GLY A 109 -29.12 -1.90 13.98
C GLY A 109 -29.69 -2.42 12.65
N ASN A 110 -30.48 -3.49 12.63
CA ASN A 110 -31.05 -4.07 11.39
C ASN A 110 -32.16 -3.20 10.75
N LYS A 111 -32.71 -2.21 11.47
CA LYS A 111 -33.76 -1.29 10.98
C LYS A 111 -33.35 -0.48 9.74
N TRP A 112 -32.06 -0.26 9.53
CA TRP A 112 -31.53 0.57 8.44
C TRP A 112 -30.79 -0.23 7.35
N MET A 113 -30.62 -1.55 7.53
CA MET A 113 -29.92 -2.39 6.57
C MET A 113 -30.86 -2.90 5.49
N LYS A 114 -30.51 -2.66 4.22
CA LYS A 114 -31.15 -3.33 3.09
C LYS A 114 -30.70 -4.79 3.07
N PRO A 115 -31.62 -5.77 3.01
CA PRO A 115 -31.24 -7.17 2.93
C PRO A 115 -30.42 -7.41 1.67
N VAL A 116 -29.20 -7.91 1.84
CA VAL A 116 -28.33 -8.32 0.73
C VAL A 116 -28.82 -9.69 0.24
N ILE A 117 -29.10 -9.77 -1.06
CA ILE A 117 -29.58 -11.00 -1.71
C ILE A 117 -28.47 -12.04 -1.67
N ASP A 118 -28.80 -13.30 -1.38
CA ASP A 118 -27.85 -14.41 -1.53
C ASP A 118 -27.47 -14.55 -3.01
N VAL A 119 -26.25 -14.12 -3.34
CA VAL A 119 -25.73 -14.06 -4.70
C VAL A 119 -25.62 -15.46 -5.32
N LYS A 120 -25.37 -16.50 -4.52
CA LYS A 120 -25.29 -17.88 -5.04
C LYS A 120 -26.66 -18.38 -5.42
N VAL A 121 -27.63 -18.28 -4.52
CA VAL A 121 -29.01 -18.75 -4.78
C VAL A 121 -29.64 -17.97 -5.93
N PHE A 122 -29.47 -16.65 -5.94
CA PHE A 122 -29.97 -15.81 -7.02
C PHE A 122 -29.26 -16.09 -8.35
N GLY A 123 -27.93 -16.28 -8.31
CA GLY A 123 -27.14 -16.65 -9.48
C GLY A 123 -27.57 -17.98 -10.09
N TYR A 124 -27.78 -19.01 -9.26
CA TYR A 124 -28.30 -20.31 -9.68
C TYR A 124 -29.68 -20.18 -10.34
N LYS A 125 -30.63 -19.51 -9.68
CA LYS A 125 -31.97 -19.28 -10.25
C LYS A 125 -31.92 -18.51 -11.58
N LYS A 126 -31.02 -17.52 -11.69
CA LYS A 126 -30.84 -16.75 -12.93
C LYS A 126 -30.24 -17.62 -14.04
N LEU A 127 -29.27 -18.47 -13.72
CA LEU A 127 -28.66 -19.40 -14.67
C LEU A 127 -29.71 -20.40 -15.21
N GLU A 128 -30.49 -21.01 -14.32
CA GLU A 128 -31.59 -21.92 -14.68
C GLU A 128 -32.64 -21.25 -15.56
N SER A 129 -33.13 -20.07 -15.15
CA SER A 129 -34.20 -19.36 -15.86
C SER A 129 -33.76 -18.75 -17.20
N SER A 130 -32.53 -18.26 -17.31
CA SER A 130 -32.09 -17.48 -18.47
C SER A 130 -31.31 -18.31 -19.49
N SER A 131 -30.41 -19.18 -19.01
CA SER A 131 -29.41 -19.84 -19.87
C SER A 131 -29.83 -21.25 -20.24
N LEU A 132 -30.33 -22.02 -19.28
CA LEU A 132 -30.71 -23.43 -19.47
C LEU A 132 -31.97 -23.58 -20.34
N GLY A 133 -32.98 -22.74 -20.11
CA GLY A 133 -34.18 -22.72 -20.95
C GLY A 133 -33.89 -22.33 -22.40
N THR A 134 -33.01 -21.36 -22.61
CA THR A 134 -32.61 -20.90 -23.96
C THR A 134 -31.70 -21.92 -24.66
N PHE A 135 -30.81 -22.57 -23.91
CA PHE A 135 -29.94 -23.65 -24.41
C PHE A 135 -30.75 -24.88 -24.84
N ASN A 136 -31.70 -25.33 -24.02
CA ASN A 136 -32.56 -26.48 -24.35
C ASN A 136 -33.40 -26.22 -25.61
N LYS A 137 -33.92 -25.00 -25.79
CA LYS A 137 -34.63 -24.61 -27.03
C LYS A 137 -33.74 -24.68 -28.26
N LYS A 138 -32.47 -24.25 -28.17
CA LYS A 138 -31.51 -24.34 -29.28
C LYS A 138 -31.11 -25.77 -29.60
N ILE A 139 -30.94 -26.63 -28.59
CA ILE A 139 -30.68 -28.06 -28.80
C ILE A 139 -31.85 -28.75 -29.47
N ALA A 140 -33.09 -28.45 -29.07
CA ALA A 140 -34.28 -29.00 -29.72
C ALA A 140 -34.35 -28.60 -31.20
N ALA A 141 -34.11 -27.32 -31.51
CA ALA A 141 -34.08 -26.81 -32.88
C ALA A 141 -32.90 -27.32 -33.74
N MET A 142 -31.86 -27.92 -33.13
CA MET A 142 -30.75 -28.57 -33.85
C MET A 142 -30.97 -30.08 -34.07
N LYS A 143 -31.99 -30.66 -33.42
CA LYS A 143 -32.33 -32.09 -33.55
C LYS A 143 -33.48 -32.35 -34.52
N GLU A 144 -34.22 -31.30 -34.91
CA GLU A 144 -35.08 -31.29 -36.10
C GLU A 144 -34.24 -31.07 -37.36
#